data_AF-A0A967T4B9-F1
#
_entry.id   AF-A0A967T4B9-F1
#
_cell.length_a   1.000
_cell.length_b   1.000
_cell.length_c   1.000
_cell.angle_alpha   90.00
_cell.angle_beta   90.00
_cell.angle_gamma   90.00
#
_symmetry.space_group_name_H-M   'P 1'
#
loop_
_entity.id
_entity.type
_entity.pdbx_description
1 polymer ?
#
loop_
_entity_poly.entity_id
_entity_poly.type
_entity_poly.pdbx_seq_one_letter_code
_entity_poly.pdbx_strand_id
1 'polypeptide(L)' 'MFESLKAMPADAILRLIKEHAEDPRPEKIDLGVGVYRTAEGETPILASVKKAEQRLLDTQTS' A
#
# COMPACT_ATOMS: atom_id res chain seq x y z
N MET A 1 11.83 10.35 30.19
CA MET A 1 10.39 10.31 29.77
C MET A 1 10.09 9.27 28.69
N PHE A 2 11.05 8.85 27.86
CA PHE A 2 10.88 7.74 26.88
C PHE A 2 11.85 6.57 27.12
N GLU A 3 12.56 6.53 28.26
CA GLU A 3 13.61 5.54 28.54
C GLU A 3 13.08 4.11 28.75
N SER A 4 11.80 3.96 29.07
CA SER A 4 11.13 2.66 29.21
C SER A 4 10.38 2.22 27.95
N LEU A 5 10.41 3.01 26.87
CA LEU A 5 9.72 2.66 25.64
C LEU A 5 10.51 1.58 24.91
N LYS A 6 10.02 0.34 25.01
CA LYS A 6 10.57 -0.79 24.26
C LYS A 6 10.20 -0.63 22.79
N ALA A 7 11.21 -0.65 21.92
CA ALA A 7 10.99 -0.65 20.48
C ALA A 7 10.12 -1.85 20.08
N MET A 8 9.04 -1.59 19.34
CA MET A 8 8.25 -2.65 18.75
C MET A 8 9.03 -3.30 17.59
N PRO A 9 8.85 -4.61 17.36
CA PRO A 9 9.43 -5.26 16.20
C PRO A 9 8.97 -4.55 14.92
N ALA A 10 9.88 -4.44 13.96
CA ALA A 10 9.56 -3.89 12.65
C ALA A 10 8.48 -4.73 11.95
N ASP A 11 7.64 -4.07 11.16
CA ASP A 11 6.55 -4.72 10.44
C ASP A 11 7.10 -5.78 9.47
N ALA A 12 6.59 -7.00 9.58
CA ALA A 12 7.02 -8.13 8.75
C ALA A 12 6.73 -7.90 7.26
N ILE A 13 5.67 -7.16 6.92
CA ILE A 13 5.31 -6.81 5.55
C ILE A 13 6.37 -5.88 4.96
N LEU A 14 6.81 -4.87 5.71
CA LEU A 14 7.85 -3.95 5.25
C LEU A 14 9.17 -4.66 4.97
N ARG A 15 9.51 -5.68 5.77
CA ARG A 15 10.68 -6.51 5.52
C ARG A 15 10.56 -7.29 4.20
N LEU A 16 9.41 -7.91 3.94
CA LEU A 16 9.17 -8.67 2.70
C LEU A 16 9.21 -7.76 1.45
N ILE A 17 8.62 -6.56 1.54
CA ILE A 17 8.66 -5.58 0.45
C ILE A 17 10.10 -5.19 0.14
N LYS A 18 10.93 -4.97 1.16
CA LYS A 18 12.35 -4.62 0.99
C LYS A 18 13.14 -5.76 0.35
N GLU A 19 13.00 -6.98 0.86
CA GLU A 19 13.69 -8.17 0.32
C GLU A 19 13.28 -8.40 -1.15
N HIS A 20 12.00 -8.24 -1.50
CA HIS A 20 11.54 -8.30 -2.89
C HIS A 20 12.12 -7.17 -3.74
N ALA A 21 12.22 -5.93 -3.24
CA ALA A 21 12.79 -4.80 -3.96
C ALA A 21 14.28 -4.97 -4.26
N GLU A 22 15.05 -5.52 -3.32
CA GLU A 22 16.50 -5.76 -3.43
C GLU A 22 16.86 -6.94 -4.36
N ASP A 23 15.90 -7.78 -4.73
CA ASP A 23 16.10 -8.90 -5.65
C ASP A 23 16.36 -8.41 -7.11
N PRO A 24 17.51 -8.72 -7.73
CA PRO A 24 17.85 -8.28 -9.08
C PRO A 24 17.16 -9.10 -10.19
N ARG A 25 16.46 -10.19 -9.87
CA ARG A 25 15.82 -11.05 -10.87
C ARG A 25 14.70 -10.30 -11.62
N PRO A 26 14.73 -10.25 -12.96
CA PRO A 26 13.72 -9.52 -13.73
C PRO A 26 12.34 -10.20 -13.73
N GLU A 27 12.28 -11.52 -13.52
CA GLU A 27 11.04 -12.31 -13.52
C GLU A 27 10.52 -12.61 -12.11
N LYS A 28 10.85 -11.76 -11.13
CA LYS A 28 10.40 -11.92 -9.74
C LYS A 28 8.89 -11.69 -9.61
N ILE A 29 8.24 -12.52 -8.81
CA ILE A 29 6.79 -12.47 -8.56
C ILE A 29 6.55 -12.15 -7.08
N ASP A 30 5.78 -11.10 -6.82
CA ASP A 30 5.38 -10.67 -5.48
C ASP A 30 3.95 -11.10 -5.18
N LEU A 31 3.79 -12.22 -4.46
CA LEU A 31 2.51 -12.69 -3.92
C LEU A 31 2.34 -12.32 -2.43
N GLY A 32 3.26 -11.54 -1.86
CA GLY A 32 3.23 -11.15 -0.45
C GLY A 32 2.26 -9.99 -0.18
N VAL A 33 1.87 -9.25 -1.21
CA VAL A 33 0.97 -8.10 -1.08
C VAL A 33 -0.48 -8.56 -1.18
N GLY A 34 -1.19 -8.52 -0.05
CA GLY A 34 -2.61 -8.89 0.06
C GLY A 34 -3.60 -7.88 -0.52
N VAL A 35 -3.21 -7.12 -1.55
CA VAL A 35 -4.08 -6.14 -2.23
C VAL A 35 -4.36 -6.58 -3.65
N TYR A 36 -5.54 -6.19 -4.15
CA TYR A 36 -5.86 -6.40 -5.56
C TYR A 36 -5.00 -5.51 -6.44
N ARG A 37 -4.30 -6.12 -7.41
CA ARG A 37 -3.53 -5.44 -8.45
C ARG A 37 -4.13 -5.75 -9.83
N THR A 38 -4.05 -4.79 -10.76
CA THR A 38 -4.42 -5.01 -12.17
C THR A 38 -3.36 -5.83 -12.90
N ALA A 39 -3.59 -6.16 -14.18
CA ALA A 39 -2.62 -6.85 -15.02
C ALA A 39 -1.29 -6.08 -15.17
N GLU A 40 -1.35 -4.75 -14.99
CA GLU A 40 -0.20 -3.84 -15.03
C GLU A 40 0.51 -3.72 -13.67
N GLY A 41 0.01 -4.37 -12.61
CA GLY A 41 0.62 -4.34 -11.27
C GLY A 41 0.14 -3.20 -10.37
N GLU A 42 -0.77 -2.35 -10.84
CA GLU A 42 -1.29 -1.18 -10.12
C GLU A 42 -2.46 -1.56 -9.21
N THR A 43 -2.62 -0.87 -8.07
CA THR A 43 -3.82 -1.01 -7.22
C THR A 43 -4.87 -0.01 -7.68
N PRO A 44 -5.96 -0.42 -8.38
CA PRO A 44 -6.87 0.53 -9.00
C PRO A 44 -7.85 1.12 -8.00
N ILE A 45 -8.15 2.41 -8.16
CA ILE A 45 -9.32 3.02 -7.51
C ILE A 45 -10.52 2.84 -8.43
N LEU A 46 -11.60 2.26 -7.90
CA LEU A 46 -12.82 2.02 -8.69
C LEU A 46 -13.43 3.34 -9.18
N ALA A 47 -13.96 3.32 -10.40
CA ALA A 47 -14.61 4.50 -11.00
C ALA A 47 -15.80 5.02 -10.17
N SER A 48 -16.51 4.13 -9.47
CA SER A 48 -17.58 4.49 -8.53
C SER A 48 -17.05 5.30 -7.34
N VAL A 49 -15.90 4.90 -6.79
CA VAL A 49 -15.23 5.59 -5.67
C VAL A 49 -14.78 6.97 -6.13
N LYS A 50 -14.13 7.08 -7.30
CA LYS A 50 -13.72 8.37 -7.88
C LYS A 50 -14.90 9.32 -8.09
N LYS A 51 -16.04 8.82 -8.57
CA LYS A 51 -17.27 9.62 -8.71
C LYS A 51 -17.83 10.07 -7.36
N ALA A 52 -17.74 9.24 -6.32
CA ALA A 52 -18.16 9.60 -4.98
C ALA A 52 -17.25 10.67 -4.37
N GLU A 53 -15.93 10.55 -4.52
CA GLU A 53 -14.96 11.57 -4.12
C GLU A 53 -15.26 12.92 -4.78
N GLN A 54 -15.51 12.94 -6.09
CA GLN A 54 -15.87 14.17 -6.81
C GLN A 54 -17.14 14.82 -6.25
N ARG A 55 -18.20 14.03 -6.03
CA ARG A 55 -19.45 14.54 -5.46
C ARG A 55 -19.26 15.11 -4.06
N LEU A 56 -18.45 14.45 -3.23
CA LEU A 56 -18.12 14.97 -1.90
C LEU A 56 -17.41 16.31 -2.03
N LEU A 57 -16.38 16.39 -2.87
CA LEU A 57 -15.64 17.63 -3.11
C LEU A 57 -16.55 18.78 -3.57
N ASP A 58 -17.50 18.49 -4.47
CA ASP A 58 -18.43 19.48 -5.02
C ASP A 58 -19.51 19.94 -4.01
N THR A 59 -19.87 19.09 -3.05
CA THR A 59 -20.98 19.33 -2.10
C THR A 59 -20.54 19.70 -0.70
N GLN A 60 -19.24 19.54 -0.40
CA GLN A 60 -18.69 19.83 0.91
C GLN A 60 -18.52 21.34 1.09
N THR A 61 -19.37 21.93 1.93
CA THR A 61 -19.18 23.28 2.45
C THR A 61 -18.14 23.20 3.58
N SER A 62 -16.98 23.83 3.34
CA SER A 62 -15.75 23.95 4.17
C SER A 62 -15.74 23.32 5.56
#